data_AF-A0A7Y3BBT6-F1
#
_entry.id   AF-A0A7Y3BBT6-F1
#
_cell.length_a   1.000
_cell.length_b   1.000
_cell.length_c   1.000
_cell.angle_alpha   90.00
_cell.angle_beta   90.00
_cell.angle_gamma   90.00
#
_symmetry.space_group_name_H-M   'P 1'
#
loop_
_entity.id
_entity.type
_entity.pdbx_description
1 polymer ?
#
loop_
_entity_poly.entity_id
_entity_poly.type
_entity_poly.pdbx_seq_one_letter_code
_entity_poly.pdbx_strand_id
1 'polypeptide(L)' 'MLKYNYPDGSHCYRAIHTAHAVYTNDDGKLIARAEKPDQSGMYEFEITSFEILEPGVRYT' A
#
# COMPACT_ATOMS: atom_id res chain seq x y z
N MET A 1 -5.54 -8.28 -4.31
CA MET A 1 -4.19 -7.68 -4.17
C MET A 1 -4.38 -6.18 -4.10
N LEU A 2 -3.58 -5.46 -3.33
CA LEU A 2 -3.56 -4.00 -3.34
C LEU A 2 -2.41 -3.51 -4.23
N LYS A 3 -2.68 -2.53 -5.08
CA LYS A 3 -1.66 -1.74 -5.75
C LYS A 3 -1.55 -0.40 -5.03
N TYR A 4 -0.37 -0.07 -4.55
CA TYR A 4 -0.06 1.24 -3.98
C TYR A 4 0.71 2.05 -5.01
N ASN A 5 0.23 3.25 -5.32
CA ASN A 5 0.93 4.19 -6.19
C ASN A 5 1.72 5.18 -5.33
N TYR A 6 3.02 5.30 -5.59
CA TYR A 6 3.93 6.16 -4.84
C TYR A 6 4.02 7.57 -5.45
N PRO A 7 4.51 8.58 -4.69
CA PRO A 7 4.71 9.94 -5.20
C PRO A 7 5.70 10.05 -6.37
N ASP A 8 6.66 9.13 -6.48
CA ASP A 8 7.63 9.08 -7.57
C ASP A 8 7.08 8.46 -8.87
N GLY A 9 5.80 8.08 -8.88
CA GLY A 9 5.13 7.43 -10.02
C GLY A 9 5.34 5.91 -10.09
N SER A 10 6.16 5.33 -9.21
CA SER A 10 6.30 3.88 -9.08
C SER A 10 5.10 3.27 -8.35
N HIS A 11 5.04 1.94 -8.32
CA HIS A 11 4.01 1.23 -7.57
C HIS A 11 4.55 -0.06 -6.94
N CYS A 12 3.87 -0.56 -5.92
CA CYS A 12 4.05 -1.93 -5.46
C CYS A 12 2.73 -2.68 -5.34
N TYR A 13 2.82 -4.01 -5.41
CA TYR A 13 1.71 -4.92 -5.13
C TYR A 13 1.88 -5.53 -3.74
N ARG A 14 0.81 -5.54 -2.95
CA ARG A 14 0.78 -6.21 -1.63
C ARG A 14 -0.46 -7.05 -1.42
N ALA A 15 -0.30 -8.16 -0.71
CA ALA A 15 -1.42 -9.00 -0.32
C ALA A 15 -2.36 -8.21 0.60
N ILE A 16 -3.68 -8.36 0.40
CA ILE A 16 -4.69 -7.58 1.13
C ILE A 16 -4.54 -7.80 2.64
N HIS A 17 -4.24 -9.02 3.09
CA HIS A 17 -4.11 -9.36 4.50
C HIS A 17 -2.88 -8.75 5.19
N THR A 18 -1.91 -8.20 4.44
CA THR A 18 -0.77 -7.46 5.01
C THR A 18 -1.09 -5.98 5.23
N ALA A 19 -2.19 -5.46 4.69
CA ALA A 19 -2.57 -4.07 4.85
C ALA A 19 -3.36 -3.88 6.15
N HIS A 20 -2.99 -2.85 6.91
CA HIS A 20 -3.64 -2.52 8.17
C HIS A 20 -4.54 -1.28 8.01
N ALA A 21 -4.01 -0.18 7.47
CA ALA A 21 -4.77 1.06 7.35
C ALA A 21 -4.28 1.94 6.19
N VAL A 22 -5.19 2.76 5.67
CA VAL A 22 -4.87 3.92 4.82
C VAL A 22 -5.54 5.13 5.45
N TYR A 23 -4.79 6.21 5.68
CA TYR A 23 -5.28 7.42 6.35
C TYR A 23 -4.48 8.65 5.92
N THR A 24 -5.05 9.84 6.17
CA THR A 24 -4.35 11.11 6.00
C THR A 24 -3.66 11.49 7.31
N ASN A 25 -2.37 11.81 7.26
CA ASN A 25 -1.63 12.27 8.44
C ASN A 25 -1.81 13.79 8.68
N ASP A 26 -1.20 14.31 9.74
CA ASP A 26 -1.29 15.73 10.12
C ASP A 26 -0.69 16.68 9.06
N ASP A 27 0.22 16.19 8.22
CA ASP A 27 0.79 16.93 7.08
C ASP A 27 -0.11 16.92 5.83
N GLY A 28 -1.28 16.28 5.89
CA GLY A 28 -2.19 16.13 4.76
C GLY A 28 -1.78 15.05 3.74
N LYS A 29 -0.77 14.24 4.05
CA LYS A 29 -0.27 13.16 3.17
C LYS A 29 -1.09 11.89 3.34
N LEU A 30 -1.30 11.16 2.25
CA LEU A 30 -1.95 9.85 2.29
C LEU A 30 -0.92 8.77 2.66
N ILE A 31 -1.13 8.10 3.78
CA ILE A 31 -0.22 7.10 4.35
C ILE A 31 -0.88 5.73 4.28
N ALA A 32 -0.11 4.74 3.86
CA ALA A 32 -0.45 3.32 4.00
C ALA A 32 0.38 2.70 5.12
N ARG A 33 -0.29 1.93 5.99
CA ARG A 33 0.33 1.09 7.03
C ARG A 33 0.18 -0.37 6.65
N ALA A 34 1.29 -1.08 6.56
CA ALA A 34 1.32 -2.50 6.20
C ALA A 34 2.36 -3.30 7.01
N GLU A 35 2.20 -4.61 7.05
CA GLU A 35 3.15 -5.53 7.66
C GLU A 35 4.46 -5.60 6.85
N LYS A 36 5.58 -5.66 7.56
CA LYS A 36 6.91 -5.83 6.96
C LYS A 36 7.06 -7.23 6.35
N PRO A 37 7.88 -7.39 5.30
CA PRO A 37 8.11 -8.71 4.67
C PRO A 37 8.65 -9.78 5.63
N ASP A 38 9.39 -9.36 6.66
CA ASP A 38 9.97 -10.23 7.68
C ASP A 38 9.04 -10.50 8.87
N GLN A 39 7.80 -10.00 8.83
CA GLN A 39 6.79 -10.10 9.91
C GLN A 39 7.26 -9.51 11.25
N SER A 40 8.29 -8.66 11.27
CA SER A 40 8.79 -8.02 12.49
C SER A 40 7.89 -6.89 13.01
N GLY A 41 6.80 -6.58 12.29
CA GLY A 41 5.82 -5.57 12.68
C GLY A 41 5.29 -4.77 11.49
N MET A 42 4.73 -3.61 11.81
CA MET A 42 4.14 -2.70 10.82
C MET A 42 5.14 -1.62 10.39
N TYR A 43 4.96 -1.08 9.20
CA TYR A 43 5.63 0.13 8.74
C TYR A 43 4.67 1.00 7.93
N GLU A 44 5.01 2.29 7.85
CA GLU A 44 4.21 3.32 7.19
C GLU A 44 4.99 3.89 6.01
N PHE A 45 4.27 4.21 4.95
CA PHE A 45 4.83 4.83 3.76
C PHE A 45 3.81 5.73 3.07
N GLU A 46 4.31 6.80 2.45
CA GLU A 46 3.50 7.74 1.68
C GLU A 46 3.06 7.13 0.35
N ILE A 47 1.79 7.34 0.00
CA ILE A 47 1.18 6.94 -1.27
C ILE A 47 0.41 8.13 -1.86
N THR A 48 0.13 8.09 -3.15
CA THR A 48 -0.78 9.05 -3.81
C THR A 48 -2.18 8.46 -3.98
N SER A 49 -2.28 7.13 -4.13
CA SER A 49 -3.53 6.40 -4.27
C SER A 49 -3.32 4.90 -4.07
N PHE A 50 -4.41 4.14 -3.94
CA PHE A 50 -4.39 2.69 -3.91
C PHE A 50 -5.57 2.09 -4.67
N GLU A 51 -5.41 0.87 -5.14
CA GLU A 51 -6.43 0.13 -5.90
C GLU A 51 -6.54 -1.31 -5.39
N ILE A 52 -7.77 -1.82 -5.26
CA ILE A 52 -8.00 -3.26 -5.09
C ILE A 52 -8.05 -3.89 -6.48
N LEU A 53 -7.12 -4.78 -6.75
CA LEU A 53 -7.00 -5.44 -8.04
C LEU A 53 -7.93 -6.65 -8.16
N GLU A 54 -8.42 -6.87 -9.38
CA GLU A 54 -9.23 -8.02 -9.75
C GLU A 54 -8.51 -9.34 -9.45
N PRO A 55 -9.18 -10.32 -8.84
CA PRO A 55 -8.64 -11.66 -8.63
C PRO A 55 -8.34 -12.38 -9.95
N GLY A 56 -7.23 -13.12 -10.02
CA GLY A 56 -6.90 -13.97 -11.17
C GLY A 56 -6.33 -13.24 -12.39
N VAL A 57 -6.19 -11.91 -12.35
CA VAL A 57 -5.58 -11.12 -13.43
C VAL A 57 -4.07 -11.00 -13.22
N ARG A 58 -3.29 -11.18 -14.30
CA ARG A 58 -1.86 -10.89 -14.33
C ARG A 58 -1.64 -9.43 -14.73
N TYR A 59 -1.19 -8.63 -13.78
CA TYR A 59 -0.78 -7.24 -14.02
C TYR A 59 0.70 -7.22 -14.42
N THR A 60 1.04 -6.43 -15.44
CA THR A 60 2.41 -6.23 -15.97
C THR A 60 2.92 -4.84 -15.67
#